data_AF-A0A4R6IT03-F1
#
_entry.id   AF-A0A4R6IT03-F1
#
_cell.length_a   1.000
_cell.length_b   1.000
_cell.length_c   1.000
_cell.angle_alpha   90.00
_cell.angle_beta   90.00
_cell.angle_gamma   90.00
#
_symmetry.space_group_name_H-M   'P 1'
#
loop_
_entity.id
_entity.type
_entity.pdbx_description
1 polymer ?
#
loop_
_entity_poly.entity_id
_entity_poly.type
_entity_poly.pdbx_seq_one_letter_code
_entity_poly.pdbx_strand_id
1 'polypeptide(L)'
;MKAVLSIFLLCTLLTGCDKYTEKLHETSSCNFVDFYYTGDTTISLGPISNHYIVVAFDSNATESQIRNFIAADKELDPSYQFKLYADKVTALKFAQPKTCEEITATIARLQKNAIVVFAHYTMQTNDCSDHVGNTMGNLCVNSYSNHFYVKVKNENDITDLEKLIKLTNTEMVQQNGFMSKWFTVKTTKHSKGDAMQMANYFKESTLFDFAEPNPWKLPVE
;
A
#
# COMPACT_ATOMS: atom_id res chain seq x y z
N MET A 1 64.46 -9.37 -36.04
CA MET A 1 63.47 -8.68 -35.20
C MET A 1 62.19 -9.49 -35.17
N LYS A 2 61.75 -9.86 -33.95
CA LYS A 2 60.38 -10.07 -33.43
C LYS A 2 59.38 -10.83 -34.33
N ALA A 3 59.08 -12.11 -34.09
CA ALA A 3 58.30 -12.73 -32.98
C ALA A 3 56.82 -12.29 -33.01
N VAL A 4 55.94 -13.10 -33.61
CA VAL A 4 55.10 -14.19 -33.05
C VAL A 4 53.75 -13.69 -32.48
N LEU A 5 52.71 -14.28 -33.06
CA LEU A 5 51.27 -14.22 -32.82
C LEU A 5 50.88 -14.95 -31.51
N SER A 6 49.93 -14.41 -30.73
CA SER A 6 49.01 -15.13 -29.80
C SER A 6 48.01 -14.12 -29.21
N ILE A 7 46.77 -14.05 -29.69
CA ILE A 7 45.54 -14.70 -29.21
C ILE A 7 45.07 -14.25 -27.79
N PHE A 8 43.97 -13.48 -27.81
CA PHE A 8 42.85 -13.34 -26.87
C PHE A 8 43.08 -13.42 -25.35
N LEU A 9 42.71 -12.33 -24.64
CA LEU A 9 41.73 -12.44 -23.56
C LEU A 9 40.89 -11.15 -23.44
N LEU A 10 39.59 -11.34 -23.63
CA LEU A 10 38.52 -10.36 -23.51
C LEU A 10 38.21 -10.16 -22.01
N CYS A 11 38.58 -9.03 -21.43
CA CYS A 11 38.09 -8.62 -20.11
C CYS A 11 36.98 -7.59 -20.28
N THR A 12 35.77 -8.07 -20.56
CA THR A 12 34.54 -7.32 -20.29
C THR A 12 34.37 -7.22 -18.78
N LEU A 13 34.80 -6.10 -18.20
CA LEU A 13 34.31 -5.71 -16.87
C LEU A 13 32.85 -5.29 -17.03
N LEU A 14 31.97 -6.27 -16.84
CA LEU A 14 30.57 -6.03 -16.52
C LEU A 14 30.54 -5.41 -15.12
N THR A 15 30.68 -4.09 -15.04
CA THR A 15 30.10 -3.35 -13.92
C THR A 15 28.59 -3.46 -14.09
N GLY A 16 28.00 -4.48 -13.47
CA GLY A 16 26.56 -4.53 -13.26
C GLY A 16 26.19 -3.34 -12.38
N CYS A 17 25.80 -2.23 -13.02
CA CYS A 17 25.05 -1.20 -12.33
C CYS A 17 23.79 -1.86 -11.80
N ASP A 18 23.61 -1.89 -10.49
CA ASP A 18 22.33 -2.13 -9.85
C ASP A 18 21.34 -1.08 -10.40
N LYS A 19 20.63 -1.44 -11.48
CA LYS A 19 19.59 -0.60 -12.10
C LYS A 19 18.34 -0.43 -11.23
N TYR A 20 18.39 -0.90 -9.98
CA TYR A 20 17.26 -0.90 -9.05
C TYR A 20 17.28 0.25 -8.04
N THR A 21 18.33 1.08 -8.06
CA THR A 21 18.34 2.33 -7.28
C THR A 21 17.69 3.48 -8.06
N GLU A 22 16.70 4.09 -7.40
CA GLU A 22 16.02 5.34 -7.74
C GLU A 22 14.99 5.32 -8.87
N LYS A 23 13.86 4.70 -8.57
CA LYS A 23 12.56 5.25 -9.00
C LYS A 23 11.56 5.23 -7.85
N LEU A 24 11.98 5.69 -6.67
CA LEU A 24 11.04 6.17 -5.67
C LEU A 24 10.69 7.59 -6.08
N HIS A 25 9.41 7.78 -6.41
CA HIS A 25 8.83 9.04 -6.87
C HIS A 25 9.43 10.25 -6.13
N GLU A 26 9.84 11.26 -6.90
CA GLU A 26 10.20 12.59 -6.38
C GLU A 26 9.12 13.08 -5.41
N THR A 27 9.54 13.84 -4.40
CA THR A 27 8.72 14.38 -3.31
C THR A 27 7.61 15.29 -3.83
N SER A 28 6.55 14.69 -4.36
CA SER A 28 5.26 15.33 -4.56
C SER A 28 4.71 15.70 -3.19
N SER A 29 4.08 16.87 -3.08
CA SER A 29 3.32 17.24 -1.88
C SER A 29 2.09 16.34 -1.68
N CYS A 30 1.63 15.70 -2.75
CA CYS A 30 0.54 14.73 -2.79
C CYS A 30 1.10 13.34 -3.12
N ASN A 31 1.02 12.40 -2.17
CA ASN A 31 1.55 11.04 -2.35
C ASN A 31 0.48 10.03 -2.84
N PHE A 32 -0.68 10.53 -3.30
CA PHE A 32 -1.75 9.68 -3.79
C PHE A 32 -1.36 9.03 -5.12
N VAL A 33 -1.45 7.70 -5.17
CA VAL A 33 -1.35 6.92 -6.39
C VAL A 33 -2.77 6.53 -6.78
N ASP A 34 -3.21 6.96 -7.96
CA ASP A 34 -4.59 6.81 -8.46
C ASP A 34 -4.80 5.56 -9.33
N PHE A 35 -3.84 4.63 -9.31
CA PHE A 35 -3.90 3.40 -10.07
C PHE A 35 -3.19 2.22 -9.41
N TYR A 36 -3.53 1.01 -9.84
CA TYR A 36 -2.73 -0.19 -9.59
C TYR A 36 -2.73 -1.11 -10.81
N TYR A 37 -1.82 -2.08 -10.81
CA TYR A 37 -1.76 -3.09 -11.85
C TYR A 37 -2.55 -4.34 -11.45
N THR A 38 -3.32 -4.90 -12.38
CA THR A 38 -3.80 -6.28 -12.30
C THR A 38 -3.43 -7.05 -13.55
N GLY A 39 -2.60 -8.07 -13.38
CA GLY A 39 -1.88 -8.68 -14.51
C GLY A 39 -1.12 -7.62 -15.30
N ASP A 40 -1.39 -7.50 -16.59
CA ASP A 40 -0.79 -6.51 -17.48
C ASP A 40 -1.69 -5.29 -17.74
N THR A 41 -2.78 -5.17 -16.98
CA THR A 41 -3.72 -4.05 -17.09
C THR A 41 -3.53 -3.06 -15.95
N THR A 42 -3.82 -1.80 -16.21
CA THR A 42 -3.82 -0.74 -15.21
C THR A 42 -5.27 -0.40 -14.85
N ILE A 43 -5.57 -0.42 -13.56
CA ILE A 43 -6.89 -0.10 -13.02
C ILE A 43 -6.80 1.26 -12.33
N SER A 44 -7.63 2.20 -12.78
CA SER A 44 -7.79 3.48 -12.09
C SER A 44 -8.61 3.29 -10.81
N LEU A 45 -8.17 3.91 -9.73
CA LEU A 45 -8.87 3.96 -8.45
C LEU A 45 -9.97 5.03 -8.42
N GLY A 46 -10.04 5.88 -9.45
CA GLY A 46 -10.93 7.02 -9.50
C GLY A 46 -10.46 8.21 -8.65
N PRO A 47 -11.29 9.25 -8.53
CA PRO A 47 -10.91 10.47 -7.82
C PRO A 47 -10.81 10.23 -6.32
N ILE A 48 -9.84 10.89 -5.70
CA ILE A 48 -9.70 10.96 -4.25
C ILE A 48 -10.98 11.52 -3.61
N SER A 49 -11.40 10.94 -2.50
CA SER A 49 -12.41 11.52 -1.62
C SER A 49 -11.74 12.49 -0.67
N ASN A 50 -12.13 13.75 -0.76
CA ASN A 50 -11.64 14.84 0.09
C ASN A 50 -12.33 14.88 1.47
N HIS A 51 -13.30 14.01 1.73
CA HIS A 51 -14.09 14.03 2.97
C HIS A 51 -13.70 12.95 3.97
N TYR A 52 -12.99 11.90 3.54
CA TYR A 52 -12.75 10.72 4.36
C TYR A 52 -11.30 10.25 4.29
N ILE A 53 -10.88 9.56 5.35
CA ILE A 53 -9.60 8.85 5.47
C ILE A 53 -9.85 7.50 6.12
N VAL A 54 -9.10 6.46 5.73
CA VAL A 54 -9.13 5.17 6.43
C VAL A 54 -7.98 5.12 7.41
N VAL A 55 -8.25 4.68 8.63
CA VAL A 55 -7.26 4.51 9.70
C VAL A 55 -7.44 3.13 10.32
N ALA A 56 -6.34 2.41 10.47
CA ALA A 56 -6.29 1.17 11.24
C ALA A 56 -5.56 1.40 12.55
N PHE A 57 -6.06 0.80 13.63
CA PHE A 57 -5.52 0.96 14.98
C PHE A 57 -4.89 -0.34 15.49
N ASP A 58 -3.99 -0.21 16.46
CA ASP A 58 -3.29 -1.33 17.07
C ASP A 58 -4.27 -2.32 17.70
N SER A 59 -4.05 -3.61 17.47
CA SER A 59 -4.93 -4.69 17.96
C SER A 59 -4.98 -4.80 19.49
N ASN A 60 -4.09 -4.15 20.23
CA ASN A 60 -4.12 -4.02 21.69
C ASN A 60 -4.84 -2.74 22.16
N ALA A 61 -5.07 -1.75 21.29
CA ALA A 61 -5.73 -0.50 21.64
C ALA A 61 -7.23 -0.69 21.96
N THR A 62 -7.66 -0.37 23.16
CA THR A 62 -9.09 -0.45 23.51
C THR A 62 -9.92 0.52 22.66
N GLU A 63 -11.20 0.20 22.45
CA GLU A 63 -12.12 1.08 21.73
C GLU A 63 -12.20 2.48 22.37
N SER A 64 -12.15 2.58 23.69
CA SER A 64 -12.10 3.87 24.40
C SER A 64 -10.85 4.67 24.06
N GLN A 65 -9.67 4.03 24.02
CA GLN A 65 -8.43 4.71 23.61
C GLN A 65 -8.52 5.23 22.17
N ILE A 66 -9.09 4.44 21.26
CA ILE A 66 -9.28 4.82 19.85
C ILE A 66 -10.23 6.00 19.74
N ARG A 67 -11.40 5.94 20.39
CA ARG A 67 -12.39 7.02 20.39
C ARG A 67 -11.82 8.31 20.99
N ASN A 68 -11.08 8.22 22.09
CA ASN A 68 -10.42 9.38 22.70
C ASN A 68 -9.35 9.99 21.80
N PHE A 69 -8.56 9.14 21.12
CA PHE A 69 -7.56 9.59 20.16
C PHE A 69 -8.19 10.37 19.00
N ILE A 70 -9.28 9.84 18.43
CA ILE A 70 -10.02 10.49 17.33
C ILE A 70 -10.67 11.80 17.80
N ALA A 71 -11.33 11.80 18.96
CA ALA A 71 -12.01 12.98 19.49
C ALA A 71 -11.05 14.14 19.83
N ALA A 72 -9.77 13.84 20.08
CA ALA A 72 -8.74 14.85 20.31
C ALA A 72 -8.20 15.50 19.02
N ASP A 73 -8.48 14.92 17.85
CA ASP A 73 -7.99 15.39 16.56
C ASP A 73 -8.94 16.44 15.96
N LYS A 74 -8.45 17.69 15.89
CA LYS A 74 -9.25 18.83 15.39
C LYS A 74 -9.53 18.79 13.89
N GLU A 75 -8.80 17.98 13.13
CA GLU A 75 -9.02 17.85 11.69
C GLU A 75 -10.14 16.85 11.35
N LEU A 76 -10.52 16.03 12.32
CA LEU A 76 -11.59 15.03 12.19
C LEU A 76 -12.91 15.60 12.73
N ASP A 77 -14.02 15.20 12.10
CA ASP A 77 -15.35 15.61 12.52
C ASP A 77 -15.74 14.89 13.83
N PRO A 78 -15.85 15.60 14.97
CA PRO A 78 -16.14 14.97 16.26
C PRO A 78 -17.59 14.47 16.36
N SER A 79 -18.47 14.92 15.46
CA SER A 79 -19.88 14.48 15.43
C SER A 79 -20.07 13.19 14.64
N TYR A 80 -19.07 12.80 13.84
CA TYR A 80 -19.15 11.64 12.96
C TYR A 80 -19.17 10.33 13.74
N GLN A 81 -20.26 9.57 13.57
CA GLN A 81 -20.46 8.28 14.23
C GLN A 81 -19.83 7.15 13.43
N PHE A 82 -18.54 6.92 13.65
CA PHE A 82 -17.81 5.87 12.96
C PHE A 82 -18.03 4.48 13.58
N LYS A 83 -17.95 3.45 12.74
CA LYS A 83 -17.93 2.03 13.14
C LYS A 83 -16.49 1.50 13.10
N LEU A 84 -16.10 0.74 14.11
CA LEU A 84 -14.86 -0.05 14.06
C LEU A 84 -15.17 -1.41 13.44
N TYR A 85 -14.52 -1.69 12.32
CA TYR A 85 -14.59 -2.98 11.63
C TYR A 85 -13.56 -3.95 12.22
N ALA A 86 -13.51 -5.15 11.64
CA ALA A 86 -12.42 -6.11 11.91
C ALA A 86 -11.05 -5.42 11.79
N ASP A 87 -10.07 -5.91 12.57
CA ASP A 87 -8.73 -5.33 12.69
C ASP A 87 -8.70 -3.87 13.18
N LYS A 88 -9.77 -3.40 13.84
CA LYS A 88 -9.91 -2.03 14.35
C LYS A 88 -9.63 -0.98 13.29
N VAL A 89 -10.20 -1.21 12.12
CA VAL A 89 -10.17 -0.30 10.98
C VAL A 89 -11.43 0.55 11.00
N THR A 90 -11.31 1.80 10.58
CA THR A 90 -12.48 2.65 10.35
C THR A 90 -12.21 3.70 9.29
N ALA A 91 -13.28 4.17 8.65
CA ALA A 91 -13.26 5.41 7.90
C ALA A 91 -13.58 6.56 8.87
N LEU A 92 -12.83 7.65 8.79
CA LEU A 92 -13.04 8.86 9.57
C LEU A 92 -13.36 10.00 8.62
N LYS A 93 -14.29 10.85 9.04
CA LYS A 93 -14.69 12.03 8.29
C LYS A 93 -13.84 13.22 8.72
N PHE A 94 -13.38 14.01 7.76
CA PHE A 94 -12.75 15.29 8.05
C PHE A 94 -13.79 16.33 8.47
N ALA A 95 -13.41 17.22 9.39
CA ALA A 95 -14.25 18.33 9.81
C ALA A 95 -14.57 19.30 8.66
N GLN A 96 -13.65 19.41 7.69
CA GLN A 96 -13.79 20.15 6.43
C GLN A 96 -13.14 19.35 5.30
N PRO A 97 -13.61 19.48 4.04
CA PRO A 97 -12.97 18.81 2.91
C PRO A 97 -11.50 19.22 2.76
N LYS A 98 -10.63 18.27 2.41
CA LYS A 98 -9.18 18.45 2.33
C LYS A 98 -8.62 18.32 0.91
N THR A 99 -7.53 19.03 0.60
CA THR A 99 -6.72 18.76 -0.60
C THR A 99 -5.91 17.47 -0.44
N CYS A 100 -5.32 16.96 -1.53
CA CYS A 100 -4.46 15.78 -1.44
C CYS A 100 -3.24 16.02 -0.53
N GLU A 101 -2.66 17.21 -0.57
CA GLU A 101 -1.51 17.61 0.27
C GLU A 101 -1.89 17.62 1.74
N GLU A 102 -3.07 18.15 2.07
CA GLU A 102 -3.59 18.16 3.44
C GLU A 102 -3.88 16.73 3.94
N ILE A 103 -4.39 15.85 3.09
CA ILE A 103 -4.59 14.43 3.42
C ILE A 103 -3.23 13.74 3.61
N THR A 104 -2.25 14.01 2.74
CA THR A 104 -0.87 13.50 2.86
C THR A 104 -0.26 13.91 4.20
N ALA A 105 -0.39 15.18 4.58
CA ALA A 105 0.08 15.68 5.86
C ALA A 105 -0.67 15.04 7.05
N THR A 106 -1.97 14.82 6.91
CA THR A 106 -2.79 14.14 7.94
C THR A 106 -2.33 12.70 8.13
N ILE A 107 -2.13 11.93 7.05
CA ILE A 107 -1.60 10.56 7.08
C ILE A 107 -0.25 10.54 7.82
N ALA A 108 0.68 11.39 7.42
CA ALA A 108 2.01 11.47 8.03
C ALA A 108 1.95 11.85 9.52
N ARG A 109 1.01 12.72 9.92
CA ARG A 109 0.78 13.09 11.33
C ARG A 109 0.19 11.95 12.14
N LEU A 110 -0.86 11.30 11.66
CA LEU A 110 -1.54 10.18 12.34
C LEU A 110 -0.59 9.01 12.56
N GLN A 111 0.22 8.66 11.55
CA GLN A 111 1.16 7.54 11.64
C GLN A 111 2.29 7.76 12.65
N LYS A 112 2.56 8.99 13.12
CA LYS A 112 3.49 9.22 14.24
C LYS A 112 2.98 8.68 15.57
N ASN A 113 1.67 8.53 15.74
CA ASN A 113 1.11 7.97 16.97
C ASN A 113 1.23 6.45 16.97
N ALA A 114 1.66 5.87 18.09
CA ALA A 114 1.83 4.42 18.23
C ALA A 114 0.51 3.63 18.09
N ILE A 115 -0.64 4.22 18.43
CA ILE A 115 -1.95 3.57 18.34
C ILE A 115 -2.42 3.36 16.89
N VAL A 116 -1.91 4.15 15.94
CA VAL A 116 -2.25 4.06 14.52
C VAL A 116 -1.30 3.05 13.88
N VAL A 117 -1.81 2.04 13.19
CA VAL A 117 -0.98 1.10 12.41
C VAL A 117 -0.68 1.71 11.04
N PHE A 118 -1.72 2.16 10.34
CA PHE A 118 -1.61 2.88 9.08
C PHE A 118 -2.79 3.83 8.89
N ALA A 119 -2.63 4.77 7.96
CA ALA A 119 -3.70 5.61 7.46
C ALA A 119 -3.54 5.74 5.95
N HIS A 120 -4.63 5.64 5.20
CA HIS A 120 -4.62 5.66 3.73
C HIS A 120 -5.68 6.59 3.17
N TYR A 121 -5.43 7.05 1.94
CA TYR A 121 -6.39 7.78 1.14
C TYR A 121 -7.68 6.98 0.94
N THR A 122 -8.75 7.71 0.65
CA THR A 122 -10.01 7.11 0.22
C THR A 122 -10.37 7.64 -1.16
N MET A 123 -11.12 6.86 -1.92
CA MET A 123 -11.57 7.20 -3.26
C MET A 123 -13.09 7.18 -3.32
N GLN A 124 -13.64 8.07 -4.13
CA GLN A 124 -15.09 8.17 -4.33
C GLN A 124 -15.59 6.92 -5.05
N THR A 125 -16.76 6.42 -4.64
CA THR A 125 -17.45 5.33 -5.32
C THR A 125 -18.96 5.54 -5.21
N ASN A 126 -19.66 5.22 -6.29
CA ASN A 126 -21.13 5.11 -6.29
C ASN A 126 -21.57 3.67 -6.00
N ASP A 127 -20.64 2.72 -5.93
CA ASP A 127 -20.91 1.32 -5.67
C ASP A 127 -20.70 1.00 -4.17
N CYS A 128 -21.82 0.82 -3.48
CA CYS A 128 -21.88 0.36 -2.09
C CYS A 128 -22.21 -1.13 -1.95
N SER A 129 -21.87 -1.95 -2.94
CA SER A 129 -22.10 -3.40 -2.89
C SER A 129 -20.88 -4.13 -2.33
N ASP A 130 -21.10 -5.18 -1.54
CA ASP A 130 -20.05 -6.12 -1.16
C ASP A 130 -19.66 -7.03 -2.35
N HIS A 131 -18.70 -7.93 -2.14
CA HIS A 131 -18.18 -8.83 -3.18
C HIS A 131 -19.21 -9.85 -3.70
N VAL A 132 -20.34 -10.03 -3.01
CA VAL A 132 -21.43 -10.93 -3.42
C VAL A 132 -22.68 -10.16 -3.89
N GLY A 133 -22.62 -8.83 -3.93
CA GLY A 133 -23.67 -7.95 -4.46
C GLY A 133 -24.67 -7.43 -3.42
N ASN A 134 -24.44 -7.60 -2.11
CA ASN A 134 -25.32 -7.03 -1.10
C ASN A 134 -25.00 -5.55 -0.85
N THR A 135 -26.02 -4.73 -0.65
CA THR A 135 -25.87 -3.32 -0.26
C THR A 135 -25.27 -3.19 1.15
N MET A 136 -24.16 -2.46 1.26
CA MET A 136 -23.45 -2.15 2.51
C MET A 136 -23.95 -0.85 3.18
N GLY A 137 -24.59 0.03 2.40
CA GLY A 137 -25.05 1.36 2.78
C GLY A 137 -25.42 2.17 1.53
N ASN A 138 -25.75 3.45 1.69
CA ASN A 138 -26.04 4.38 0.60
C ASN A 138 -24.81 5.21 0.19
N LEU A 139 -23.85 5.41 1.09
CA LEU A 139 -22.60 6.11 0.82
C LEU A 139 -21.38 5.29 1.28
N CYS A 140 -20.42 5.12 0.39
CA CYS A 140 -19.21 4.35 0.63
C CYS A 140 -17.98 5.05 0.06
N VAL A 141 -16.82 4.62 0.54
CA VAL A 141 -15.53 4.95 -0.05
C VAL A 141 -14.74 3.67 -0.32
N ASN A 142 -13.95 3.71 -1.38
CA ASN A 142 -12.92 2.69 -1.61
C ASN A 142 -11.62 3.12 -0.90
N SER A 143 -10.84 2.14 -0.48
CA SER A 143 -9.49 2.31 0.06
C SER A 143 -8.73 0.99 -0.10
N TYR A 144 -7.67 0.78 0.65
CA TYR A 144 -6.88 -0.44 0.66
C TYR A 144 -6.26 -0.66 2.02
N SER A 145 -5.98 -1.92 2.35
CA SER A 145 -5.26 -2.28 3.58
C SER A 145 -3.77 -1.98 3.46
N ASN A 146 -3.00 -2.19 4.53
CA ASN A 146 -1.54 -2.22 4.46
C ASN A 146 -0.96 -3.54 3.90
N HIS A 147 -1.78 -4.43 3.38
CA HIS A 147 -1.37 -5.67 2.74
C HIS A 147 -1.47 -5.58 1.21
N PHE A 148 -0.60 -6.31 0.53
CA PHE A 148 -0.64 -6.56 -0.89
C PHE A 148 -0.23 -8.01 -1.18
N TYR A 149 -0.67 -8.54 -2.31
CA TYR A 149 -0.45 -9.92 -2.70
C TYR A 149 0.58 -9.98 -3.81
N VAL A 150 1.55 -10.88 -3.69
CA VAL A 150 2.60 -11.09 -4.69
C VAL A 150 2.54 -12.53 -5.17
N LYS A 151 2.57 -12.72 -6.50
CA LYS A 151 2.69 -14.03 -7.13
C LYS A 151 4.09 -14.21 -7.71
N VAL A 152 4.88 -15.10 -7.11
CA VAL A 152 6.22 -15.44 -7.61
C VAL A 152 6.14 -16.31 -8.87
N LYS A 153 7.18 -16.27 -9.70
CA LYS A 153 7.27 -17.09 -10.92
C LYS A 153 7.48 -18.57 -10.60
N ASN A 154 8.27 -18.85 -9.56
CA ASN A 154 8.61 -20.19 -9.08
C ASN A 154 8.46 -20.25 -7.55
N GLU A 155 7.58 -21.10 -7.06
CA GLU A 155 7.30 -21.29 -5.63
C GLU A 155 8.49 -21.87 -4.84
N ASN A 156 9.45 -22.50 -5.53
CA ASN A 156 10.66 -23.08 -4.93
C ASN A 156 11.83 -22.09 -4.90
N ASP A 157 11.68 -20.90 -5.48
CA ASP A 157 12.70 -19.84 -5.48
C ASP A 157 12.05 -18.48 -5.20
N ILE A 158 12.09 -18.10 -3.92
CA ILE A 158 11.55 -16.83 -3.43
C ILE A 158 12.65 -15.79 -3.18
N THR A 159 13.87 -16.02 -3.69
CA THR A 159 15.03 -15.16 -3.43
C THR A 159 14.78 -13.70 -3.83
N ASP A 160 14.15 -13.49 -4.99
CA ASP A 160 13.78 -12.15 -5.47
C ASP A 160 12.75 -11.47 -4.56
N LEU A 161 11.79 -12.25 -4.03
CA LEU A 161 10.80 -11.75 -3.07
C LEU A 161 11.47 -11.30 -1.77
N GLU A 162 12.32 -12.15 -1.18
CA GLU A 162 13.05 -11.83 0.04
C GLU A 162 13.96 -10.60 -0.14
N LYS A 163 14.64 -10.50 -1.29
CA LYS A 163 15.47 -9.34 -1.63
C LYS A 163 14.65 -8.05 -1.69
N LEU A 164 13.51 -8.06 -2.37
CA LEU A 164 12.66 -6.87 -2.49
C LEU A 164 11.98 -6.50 -1.18
N ILE A 165 11.56 -7.48 -0.37
CA ILE A 165 11.02 -7.26 0.97
C ILE A 165 12.04 -6.53 1.84
N LYS A 166 13.29 -7.02 1.87
CA LYS A 166 14.37 -6.35 2.60
C LYS A 166 14.68 -4.96 2.04
N LEU A 167 14.73 -4.81 0.72
CA LEU A 167 15.01 -3.54 0.06
C LEU A 167 13.96 -2.47 0.35
N THR A 168 12.68 -2.86 0.42
CA THR A 168 11.54 -1.95 0.61
C THR A 168 11.09 -1.84 2.06
N ASN A 169 11.72 -2.60 2.95
CA ASN A 169 11.39 -2.69 4.37
C ASN A 169 9.91 -3.03 4.60
N THR A 170 9.38 -3.94 3.79
CA THR A 170 8.08 -4.58 3.99
C THR A 170 8.27 -5.88 4.77
N GLU A 171 7.17 -6.54 5.15
CA GLU A 171 7.21 -7.80 5.90
C GLU A 171 6.44 -8.89 5.17
N MET A 172 7.01 -10.09 5.06
CA MET A 172 6.28 -11.27 4.61
C MET A 172 5.34 -11.73 5.72
N VAL A 173 4.05 -11.83 5.43
CA VAL A 173 3.05 -12.28 6.41
C VAL A 173 2.89 -13.79 6.33
N GLN A 174 2.55 -14.30 5.15
CA GLN A 174 2.33 -15.73 4.94
C GLN A 174 2.39 -16.10 3.46
N GLN A 175 2.71 -17.36 3.20
CA GLN A 175 2.44 -18.03 1.93
C GLN A 175 1.02 -18.59 1.93
N ASN A 176 0.30 -18.49 0.82
CA ASN A 176 -1.02 -19.08 0.68
C ASN A 176 -0.89 -20.63 0.66
N GLY A 177 -1.56 -21.30 1.60
CA GLY A 177 -1.48 -22.76 1.74
C GLY A 177 -2.13 -23.56 0.61
N PHE A 178 -2.99 -22.96 -0.21
CA PHE A 178 -3.65 -23.60 -1.35
C PHE A 178 -3.03 -23.19 -2.70
N MET A 179 -2.40 -22.02 -2.74
CA MET A 179 -1.76 -21.48 -3.95
C MET A 179 -0.32 -21.14 -3.64
N SER A 180 0.58 -22.13 -3.75
CA SER A 180 1.99 -22.03 -3.32
C SER A 180 2.78 -20.85 -3.91
N LYS A 181 2.38 -20.34 -5.08
CA LYS A 181 3.02 -19.16 -5.69
C LYS A 181 2.60 -17.81 -5.08
N TRP A 182 1.58 -17.78 -4.24
CA TRP A 182 1.01 -16.54 -3.72
C TRP A 182 1.48 -16.25 -2.30
N PHE A 183 1.91 -15.02 -2.08
CA PHE A 183 2.42 -14.52 -0.82
C PHE A 183 1.67 -13.25 -0.43
N THR A 184 1.39 -13.11 0.86
CA THR A 184 0.88 -11.87 1.43
C THR A 184 2.06 -11.11 2.01
N VAL A 185 2.24 -9.87 1.57
CA VAL A 185 3.25 -8.93 2.06
C VAL A 185 2.52 -7.75 2.70
N LYS A 186 3.04 -7.23 3.81
CA LYS A 186 2.49 -6.04 4.46
C LYS A 186 3.50 -4.91 4.51
N THR A 187 3.00 -3.69 4.40
CA THR A 187 3.75 -2.47 4.67
C THR A 187 3.62 -2.07 6.13
N THR A 188 4.67 -1.42 6.62
CA THR A 188 4.74 -0.81 7.94
C THR A 188 5.05 0.67 7.79
N LYS A 189 5.03 1.41 8.90
CA LYS A 189 5.46 2.82 8.94
C LYS A 189 6.91 3.05 8.52
N HIS A 190 7.71 1.99 8.45
CA HIS A 190 9.10 2.04 8.06
C HIS A 190 9.33 1.54 6.63
N SER A 191 8.30 1.05 5.96
CA SER A 191 8.37 0.67 4.54
C SER A 191 8.62 1.91 3.67
N LYS A 192 9.21 1.70 2.48
CA LYS A 192 9.53 2.78 1.54
C LYS A 192 8.30 3.44 0.89
N GLY A 193 7.12 2.88 1.10
CA GLY A 193 5.84 3.46 0.70
C GLY A 193 4.68 2.67 1.31
N ASP A 194 3.46 3.12 1.04
CA ASP A 194 2.24 2.40 1.42
C ASP A 194 2.01 1.14 0.56
N ALA A 195 0.98 0.37 0.87
CA ALA A 195 0.73 -0.89 0.16
C ALA A 195 0.39 -0.70 -1.32
N MET A 196 -0.19 0.44 -1.71
CA MET A 196 -0.48 0.76 -3.11
C MET A 196 0.83 1.00 -3.86
N GLN A 197 1.69 1.86 -3.31
CA GLN A 197 3.00 2.17 -3.87
C GLN A 197 3.89 0.93 -3.95
N MET A 198 3.90 0.10 -2.91
CA MET A 198 4.72 -1.12 -2.89
C MET A 198 4.19 -2.20 -3.83
N ALA A 199 2.87 -2.37 -3.97
CA ALA A 199 2.31 -3.28 -4.97
C ALA A 199 2.76 -2.90 -6.39
N ASN A 200 2.64 -1.62 -6.75
CA ASN A 200 3.07 -1.13 -8.05
C ASN A 200 4.59 -1.29 -8.25
N TYR A 201 5.41 -0.92 -7.25
CA TYR A 201 6.86 -1.10 -7.32
C TYR A 201 7.26 -2.57 -7.53
N PHE A 202 6.59 -3.51 -6.86
CA PHE A 202 6.84 -4.94 -7.03
C PHE A 202 6.43 -5.41 -8.43
N LYS A 203 5.29 -4.97 -8.97
CA LYS A 203 4.90 -5.32 -10.35
C LYS A 203 5.87 -4.74 -11.38
N GLU A 204 6.24 -3.47 -11.23
CA GLU A 204 7.14 -2.74 -12.13
C GLU A 204 8.56 -3.33 -12.15
N SER A 205 8.97 -4.05 -11.10
CA SER A 205 10.24 -4.77 -11.06
C SER A 205 10.35 -5.87 -12.11
N THR A 206 9.23 -6.35 -12.65
CA THR A 206 9.11 -7.52 -13.56
C THR A 206 9.59 -8.85 -12.97
N LEU A 207 9.95 -8.90 -11.68
CA LEU A 207 10.40 -10.11 -10.99
C LEU A 207 9.25 -11.06 -10.66
N PHE A 208 8.01 -10.53 -10.58
CA PHE A 208 6.82 -11.28 -10.19
C PHE A 208 5.78 -11.31 -11.31
N ASP A 209 4.91 -12.33 -11.31
CA ASP A 209 3.79 -12.40 -12.25
C ASP A 209 2.74 -11.33 -11.90
N PHE A 210 2.46 -11.17 -10.61
CA PHE A 210 1.45 -10.26 -10.06
C PHE A 210 1.95 -9.60 -8.77
N ALA A 211 1.57 -8.34 -8.58
CA ALA A 211 1.64 -7.65 -7.30
C ALA A 211 0.47 -6.67 -7.21
N GLU A 212 -0.48 -6.91 -6.30
CA GLU A 212 -1.73 -6.16 -6.23
C GLU A 212 -2.05 -5.74 -4.79
N PRO A 213 -2.51 -4.50 -4.55
CA PRO A 213 -2.95 -4.06 -3.24
C PRO A 213 -4.19 -4.85 -2.81
N ASN A 214 -4.40 -5.03 -1.51
CA ASN A 214 -5.63 -5.62 -0.99
C ASN A 214 -6.71 -4.53 -0.85
N PRO A 215 -7.72 -4.49 -1.75
CA PRO A 215 -8.69 -3.40 -1.80
C PRO A 215 -9.72 -3.52 -0.69
N TRP A 216 -10.16 -2.37 -0.16
CA TRP A 216 -11.23 -2.28 0.82
C TRP A 216 -12.34 -1.34 0.36
N LYS A 217 -13.55 -1.60 0.85
CA LYS A 217 -14.70 -0.73 0.69
C LYS A 217 -15.37 -0.58 2.05
N LEU A 218 -15.66 0.66 2.44
CA LEU A 218 -16.26 0.98 3.73
C LEU A 218 -17.48 1.87 3.53
N PRO A 219 -18.63 1.56 4.15
CA PRO A 219 -19.73 2.51 4.24
C PRO A 219 -19.34 3.64 5.20
N VAL A 220 -19.79 4.86 4.89
CA VAL A 220 -19.38 6.07 5.61
C VAL A 220 -20.56 6.87 6.16
N GLU A 221 -21.65 6.17 6.47
CA GLU A 221 -22.89 6.70 7.04
C GLU A 221 -23.41 5.89 8.25
#